data_AF-A0A6N1DNJ4-F1
#
_entry.id   AF-A0A6N1DNJ4-F1
#
_cell.length_a   1.000
_cell.length_b   1.000
_cell.length_c   1.000
_cell.angle_alpha   90.00
_cell.angle_beta   90.00
_cell.angle_gamma   90.00
#
_symmetry.space_group_name_H-M   'P 1'
#
loop_
_entity.id
_entity.type
_entity.pdbx_description
1 polymer ?
#
loop_
_entity_poly.entity_id
_entity_poly.type
_entity_poly.pdbx_seq_one_letter_code
_entity_poly.pdbx_strand_id
1 'polypeptide(L)'
;MRIDRCVCKGRTFAELLALGATMDFDPDLVALATGASLDCGTCRPWLERALRERRPCFEPAVGSHPQGAALLAHFGAGRCG
;
A
#
# COMPACT_ATOMS: atom_id res chain seq x y z
N MET A 1 -7.04 1.23 8.50
CA MET A 1 -7.07 1.26 7.01
C MET A 1 -6.02 0.28 6.51
N ARG A 2 -6.37 -0.69 5.66
CA ARG A 2 -5.40 -1.66 5.14
C ARG A 2 -4.89 -1.21 3.78
N ILE A 3 -3.58 -1.18 3.59
CA ILE A 3 -2.93 -0.84 2.32
C ILE A 3 -2.31 -2.11 1.75
N ASP A 4 -2.94 -2.67 0.72
CA ASP A 4 -2.54 -3.96 0.15
C ASP A 4 -2.62 -4.03 -1.38
N ARG A 5 -2.80 -2.89 -2.07
CA ARG A 5 -3.02 -2.87 -3.52
C ARG A 5 -2.70 -1.53 -4.17
N CYS A 6 -2.43 -1.59 -5.47
CA CYS A 6 -2.60 -0.46 -6.38
C CYS A 6 -4.09 -0.34 -6.74
N VAL A 7 -4.72 0.77 -6.37
CA VAL A 7 -6.16 0.97 -6.60
C VAL A 7 -6.46 1.24 -8.07
N CYS A 8 -5.63 2.03 -8.76
CA CYS A 8 -5.83 2.37 -10.18
C CYS A 8 -5.82 1.15 -11.10
N LYS A 9 -4.98 0.16 -10.80
CA LYS A 9 -4.85 -1.08 -11.60
C LYS A 9 -5.58 -2.28 -11.00
N GLY A 10 -6.16 -2.14 -9.80
CA GLY A 10 -6.82 -3.23 -9.10
C GLY A 10 -5.90 -4.41 -8.74
N ARG A 11 -4.59 -4.19 -8.60
CA ARG A 11 -3.58 -5.23 -8.34
C ARG A 11 -3.16 -5.26 -6.88
N THR A 12 -3.25 -6.42 -6.24
CA THR A 12 -2.80 -6.62 -4.86
C THR A 12 -1.29 -6.72 -4.77
N PHE A 13 -0.69 -6.30 -3.67
CA PHE A 13 0.76 -6.47 -3.46
C PHE A 13 1.16 -7.93 -3.32
N ALA A 14 0.23 -8.83 -2.97
CA ALA A 14 0.49 -10.28 -3.00
C ALA A 14 0.74 -10.78 -4.44
N GLU A 15 -0.08 -10.36 -5.40
CA GLU A 15 0.13 -10.67 -6.82
C GLU A 15 1.42 -10.02 -7.34
N LEU A 16 1.67 -8.76 -6.98
CA LEU A 16 2.88 -8.05 -7.40
C LEU A 16 4.15 -8.64 -6.78
N LEU A 17 4.08 -9.20 -5.57
CA LEU A 17 5.20 -9.92 -4.94
C LEU A 17 5.51 -11.23 -5.65
N ALA A 18 4.48 -11.99 -6.04
CA ALA A 18 4.66 -13.22 -6.80
C ALA A 18 5.34 -12.94 -8.15
N LEU A 19 4.97 -11.84 -8.83
CA LEU A 19 5.64 -11.39 -10.04
C LEU A 19 7.05 -10.84 -9.77
N GLY A 20 7.23 -10.09 -8.68
CA GLY A 20 8.52 -9.54 -8.27
C GLY A 20 9.58 -10.62 -8.07
N ALA A 21 9.19 -11.82 -7.64
CA ALA A 21 10.10 -12.96 -7.49
C ALA A 21 10.78 -13.37 -8.83
N THR A 22 10.16 -13.09 -9.98
CA THR A 22 10.76 -13.35 -11.30
C THR A 22 11.54 -12.16 -11.88
N MET A 23 11.59 -11.04 -11.15
CA MET A 23 12.16 -9.75 -11.56
C MET A 23 13.13 -9.20 -10.50
N ASP A 24 13.72 -10.07 -9.68
CA ASP A 24 14.62 -9.71 -8.58
C ASP A 24 14.07 -8.66 -7.60
N PHE A 25 12.74 -8.63 -7.46
CA PHE A 25 11.99 -7.65 -6.66
C PHE A 25 12.24 -6.18 -7.07
N ASP A 26 12.61 -5.94 -8.33
CA ASP A 26 12.80 -4.60 -8.87
C ASP A 26 11.45 -3.86 -9.01
N PRO A 27 11.25 -2.74 -8.32
CA PRO A 27 9.99 -2.00 -8.33
C PRO A 27 9.67 -1.37 -9.69
N ASP A 28 10.68 -1.02 -10.49
CA ASP A 28 10.51 -0.43 -11.81
C ASP A 28 10.12 -1.49 -12.83
N LEU A 29 10.75 -2.67 -12.80
CA LEU A 29 10.34 -3.80 -13.65
C LEU A 29 8.91 -4.26 -13.33
N VAL A 30 8.55 -4.36 -12.05
CA VAL A 30 7.18 -4.71 -11.62
C VAL A 30 6.18 -3.63 -12.06
N ALA A 31 6.53 -2.35 -11.94
CA ALA A 31 5.68 -1.24 -12.39
C ALA A 31 5.46 -1.26 -13.90
N LEU A 32 6.52 -1.46 -14.69
CA LEU A 32 6.46 -1.57 -16.14
C LEU A 32 5.60 -2.76 -16.59
N ALA A 33 5.76 -3.92 -15.94
CA ALA A 33 5.03 -5.14 -16.31
C ALA A 33 3.53 -5.09 -15.95
N THR A 34 3.14 -4.34 -14.92
CA THR A 34 1.78 -4.39 -14.36
C THR A 34 0.99 -3.10 -14.46
N GLY A 35 1.67 -2.00 -14.80
CA GLY A 35 1.14 -0.65 -14.72
C GLY A 35 0.95 -0.11 -13.30
N ALA A 36 1.25 -0.89 -12.26
CA ALA A 36 1.19 -0.42 -10.88
C ALA A 36 2.16 0.75 -10.70
N SER A 37 1.75 1.77 -9.96
CA SER A 37 2.51 3.03 -9.74
C SER A 37 2.64 3.97 -10.94
N LEU A 38 2.13 3.62 -12.13
CA LEU A 38 2.27 4.47 -13.33
C LEU A 38 1.11 5.47 -13.56
N ASP A 39 -0.01 5.32 -12.84
CA ASP A 39 -1.14 6.26 -12.92
C ASP A 39 -1.03 7.36 -11.84
N CYS A 40 -1.71 7.22 -10.70
CA CYS A 40 -1.67 8.23 -9.64
C CYS A 40 -0.37 8.24 -8.82
N GLY A 41 0.47 7.22 -8.95
CA GLY A 41 1.70 7.04 -8.19
C GLY A 41 1.54 6.77 -6.69
N THR A 42 0.35 6.90 -6.09
CA THR A 42 0.16 6.85 -4.63
C THR A 42 0.54 5.51 -4.00
N CYS A 43 0.43 4.40 -4.74
CA CYS A 43 0.84 3.08 -4.27
C CYS A 43 2.36 2.85 -4.29
N ARG A 44 3.15 3.70 -4.99
CA ARG A 44 4.59 3.51 -5.20
C ARG A 44 5.38 3.25 -3.91
N PRO A 45 5.30 4.09 -2.86
CA PRO A 45 6.07 3.85 -1.64
C PRO A 45 5.68 2.53 -0.94
N TRP A 46 4.42 2.11 -1.09
CA TRP A 46 3.93 0.86 -0.53
C TRP A 46 4.33 -0.36 -1.34
N LEU A 47 4.40 -0.24 -2.67
CA LEU A 47 4.93 -1.27 -3.56
C LEU A 47 6.42 -1.51 -3.31
N GLU A 48 7.22 -0.44 -3.28
CA GLU A 48 8.65 -0.52 -2.97
C GLU A 48 8.89 -1.17 -1.61
N ARG A 49 8.09 -0.76 -0.60
CA ARG A 49 8.11 -1.36 0.72
C ARG A 49 7.70 -2.84 0.69
N ALA A 50 6.64 -3.19 -0.05
CA ALA A 50 6.17 -4.56 -0.19
C ALA A 50 7.26 -5.47 -0.75
N LEU A 51 7.89 -5.06 -1.85
CA LEU A 51 8.96 -5.79 -2.51
C LEU A 51 10.20 -5.94 -1.61
N ARG A 52 10.63 -4.85 -0.97
CA ARG A 52 11.78 -4.85 -0.05
C ARG A 52 11.55 -5.73 1.19
N GLU A 53 10.41 -5.58 1.84
CA GLU A 53 10.06 -6.28 3.09
C GLU A 53 9.43 -7.66 2.84
N ARG A 54 9.17 -8.02 1.57
CA ARG A 54 8.45 -9.23 1.16
C ARG A 54 7.10 -9.38 1.89
N ARG A 55 6.40 -8.26 2.06
CA ARG A 55 5.17 -8.15 2.86
C ARG A 55 4.02 -7.56 2.03
N PRO A 56 2.87 -8.25 1.89
CA PRO A 56 1.81 -7.84 0.96
C PRO A 56 0.80 -6.83 1.53
N CYS A 57 0.87 -6.49 2.82
CA CYS A 57 -0.11 -5.61 3.44
C CYS A 57 0.50 -4.77 4.56
N PHE A 58 0.04 -3.52 4.65
CA PHE A 58 0.46 -2.58 5.68
C PHE A 58 -0.75 -1.97 6.35
N GLU A 59 -0.62 -1.78 7.66
CA GLU A 59 -1.54 -0.97 8.44
C GLU A 59 -0.77 0.31 8.81
N PRO A 60 -1.23 1.49 8.35
CA PRO A 60 -0.67 2.74 8.82
C PRO A 60 -0.97 2.86 10.31
N ALA A 61 0.06 3.22 11.08
CA ALA A 61 -0.09 3.52 12.50
C ALA A 61 -0.85 4.83 12.67
N VAL A 62 -2.18 4.77 12.59
CA VAL A 62 -3.04 5.88 12.98
C VAL A 62 -3.12 5.88 14.50
N GLY A 63 -2.25 6.66 15.16
CA GLY A 63 -2.25 6.76 16.63
C GLY A 63 -0.94 7.19 17.28
N SER A 64 0.20 7.20 16.57
CA SER A 64 1.49 7.62 17.13
C SER A 64 1.71 9.13 17.12
N HIS A 65 0.87 9.89 16.40
CA HIS A 65 0.91 11.34 16.44
C HIS A 65 0.07 11.85 17.63
N PRO A 66 0.56 12.80 18.45
CA PRO A 66 -0.19 13.32 19.61
C PRO A 66 -1.58 13.85 19.24
N GLN A 67 -1.73 14.41 18.04
CA GLN A 67 -3.00 14.94 17.53
C GLN A 67 -3.90 13.84 16.93
N GLY A 68 -3.34 12.66 16.62
CA GLY A 68 -4.07 11.53 16.05
C GLY A 68 -5.15 11.03 17.00
N ALA A 69 -4.85 10.94 18.29
CA ALA A 69 -5.84 10.57 19.31
C ALA A 69 -6.99 11.58 19.40
N ALA A 70 -6.69 12.88 19.33
CA ALA A 70 -7.70 13.94 19.35
C ALA A 70 -8.59 13.91 18.09
N LEU A 71 -8.00 13.68 16.91
CA LEU A 71 -8.74 13.55 15.66
C LEU A 71 -9.61 12.28 15.62
N LEU A 72 -9.10 11.15 16.12
CA LEU A 72 -9.90 9.92 16.28
C LEU A 72 -11.06 10.11 17.27
N ALA A 73 -10.84 10.81 18.39
CA ALA A 73 -11.90 11.11 19.34
C ALA A 73 -12.97 12.04 18.73
N HIS A 74 -12.56 12.98 17.88
CA HIS A 74 -13.48 13.96 17.27
C HIS A 74 -14.23 13.40 16.05
N PHE A 75 -13.57 12.60 15.20
CA PHE A 75 -14.13 12.11 13.93
C PHE A 75 -14.45 10.60 13.91
N GLY A 76 -13.94 9.81 14.86
CA GLY A 76 -14.10 8.35 14.91
C GLY A 76 -15.48 7.87 15.38
N ALA A 77 -16.39 8.77 15.74
CA ALA A 77 -17.76 8.43 16.14
C ALA A 77 -18.73 8.15 14.97
N GLY A 78 -18.23 8.16 13.72
CA GLY A 78 -18.99 7.72 12.55
C GLY A 78 -18.95 6.21 12.40
N ARG A 79 -19.82 5.48 13.12
CA ARG A 79 -20.11 4.07 12.84
C ARG A 79 -20.73 3.97 11.45
N CYS A 80 -20.09 3.21 10.55
CA CYS A 80 -20.81 2.65 9.41
C CYS A 80 -21.84 1.65 9.96
N GLY A 81 -23.13 2.00 9.85
CA GLY A 81 -24.22 1.04 9.74
C GLY A 81 -24.40 0.62 8.30
#